data_AF-A0A821F4J0-F1
#
_entry.id   AF-A0A821F4J0-F1
#
_cell.length_a   1.000
_cell.length_b   1.000
_cell.length_c   1.000
_cell.angle_alpha   90.00
_cell.angle_beta   90.00
_cell.angle_gamma   90.00
#
_symmetry.space_group_name_H-M   'P 1'
#
loop_
_entity.id
_entity.type
_entity.pdbx_description
1 polymer ?
#
loop_
_entity_poly.entity_id
_entity_poly.type
_entity_poly.pdbx_seq_one_letter_code
_entity_poly.pdbx_strand_id
1 'polypeptide(L)'
;SNSGLIETLSNIYLNRMDNFLIDQSSTKQNEFYGRYQNQIFFTWNQSLDELEQIVKSMKSEYHHLSFDIHIGKNLNYLDLYLENRHSLLYSRVHR
;
A
#
# COMPACT_ATOMS: atom_id res chain seq x y z
N SER A 1 -21.91 -0.51 21.74
CA SER A 1 -21.09 0.09 20.68
C SER A 1 -20.16 -0.99 20.11
N ASN A 2 -20.49 -1.54 18.94
CA ASN A 2 -19.68 -2.57 18.27
C ASN A 2 -18.53 -2.00 17.44
N SER A 3 -18.34 -0.68 17.44
CA SER A 3 -17.37 0.00 16.56
C SER A 3 -15.93 -0.44 16.81
N GLY A 4 -15.48 -0.52 18.07
CA GLY A 4 -14.11 -0.92 18.39
C GLY A 4 -13.79 -2.39 18.05
N LEU A 5 -14.78 -3.28 18.16
CA LEU A 5 -14.60 -4.69 17.76
C LEU A 5 -14.49 -4.82 16.25
N ILE A 6 -15.34 -4.13 15.49
CA ILE A 6 -15.28 -4.10 14.02
C ILE A 6 -13.93 -3.56 13.57
N GLU A 7 -13.48 -2.45 14.15
CA GLU A 7 -12.17 -1.85 13.85
C GLU A 7 -11.00 -2.81 14.15
N THR A 8 -11.05 -3.50 15.29
CA THR A 8 -10.04 -4.48 15.67
C THR A 8 -9.99 -5.64 14.67
N LEU A 9 -11.15 -6.18 14.29
CA LEU A 9 -11.22 -7.28 13.33
C LEU A 9 -10.76 -6.86 11.93
N SER A 10 -11.14 -5.66 11.47
CA SER A 10 -10.65 -5.10 10.21
C SER A 10 -9.13 -4.93 10.24
N ASN A 11 -8.56 -4.44 11.33
CA ASN A 11 -7.11 -4.28 11.46
C ASN A 11 -6.36 -5.62 11.46
N ILE A 12 -6.89 -6.64 12.14
CA ILE A 12 -6.32 -8.01 12.11
C ILE A 12 -6.36 -8.56 10.67
N TYR A 13 -7.47 -8.36 9.98
CA TYR A 13 -7.63 -8.83 8.61
C TYR A 13 -6.65 -8.14 7.66
N LEU A 14 -6.60 -6.81 7.69
CA LEU A 14 -5.72 -6.02 6.84
C LEU A 14 -4.24 -6.29 7.14
N ASN A 15 -3.88 -6.56 8.40
CA ASN A 15 -2.49 -6.92 8.74
C ASN A 15 -2.02 -8.19 8.03
N ARG A 16 -2.90 -9.17 7.78
CA ARG A 16 -2.54 -10.37 7.00
C ARG A 16 -2.24 -10.03 5.55
N MET A 17 -3.00 -9.10 4.97
CA MET A 17 -2.77 -8.58 3.63
C MET A 17 -1.49 -7.75 3.55
N ASP A 18 -1.17 -6.98 4.60
CA ASP A 18 0.10 -6.26 4.70
C ASP A 18 1.28 -7.23 4.65
N ASN A 19 1.21 -8.33 5.39
CA ASN A 19 2.25 -9.35 5.39
C ASN A 19 2.39 -10.00 4.00
N PHE A 20 1.29 -10.25 3.29
CA PHE A 20 1.37 -10.70 1.90
C PHE A 20 2.17 -9.72 1.04
N LEU A 21 1.86 -8.42 1.11
CA LEU A 21 2.57 -7.41 0.33
C LEU A 21 4.05 -7.35 0.73
N ILE A 22 4.36 -7.32 2.03
CA ILE A 22 5.72 -7.28 2.58
C ILE A 22 6.52 -8.54 2.23
N ASP A 23 5.90 -9.72 2.20
CA ASP A 23 6.58 -10.97 1.88
C ASP A 23 6.88 -11.09 0.37
N GLN A 24 5.97 -10.61 -0.48
CA GLN A 24 6.16 -10.55 -1.93
C GLN A 24 7.15 -9.45 -2.33
N SER A 25 7.08 -8.30 -1.65
CA SER A 25 8.05 -7.23 -1.75
C SER A 25 9.17 -7.52 -0.77
N SER A 26 10.08 -8.47 -1.01
CA SER A 26 11.22 -8.73 -0.09
C SER A 26 11.86 -7.40 0.31
N THR A 27 11.46 -6.78 1.44
CA THR A 27 11.44 -5.30 1.54
C THR A 27 12.85 -4.82 1.35
N LYS A 28 13.15 -4.40 0.11
CA LYS A 28 14.51 -4.09 -0.28
C LYS A 28 14.82 -2.79 0.45
N GLN A 29 16.05 -2.66 0.92
CA GLN A 29 16.51 -1.41 1.51
C GLN A 29 16.08 -0.24 0.59
N ASN A 30 15.40 0.77 1.16
CA ASN A 30 14.91 1.99 0.50
C ASN A 30 13.51 1.95 -0.16
N GLU A 31 12.60 1.07 0.26
CA GLU A 31 11.16 1.20 -0.03
C GLU A 31 10.40 1.71 1.20
N PHE A 32 9.48 2.65 0.99
CA PHE A 32 8.56 3.15 2.01
C PHE A 32 7.25 2.39 1.93
N TYR A 33 6.66 2.12 3.10
CA TYR A 33 5.34 1.53 3.25
C TYR A 33 4.59 2.30 4.33
N GLY A 34 3.30 2.53 4.13
CA GLY A 34 2.42 3.08 5.15
C GLY A 34 0.98 2.63 4.97
N ARG A 35 0.31 2.41 6.10
CA ARG A 35 -1.11 2.09 6.14
C ARG A 35 -1.83 2.96 7.16
N TYR A 36 -3.03 3.40 6.78
CA TYR A 36 -3.97 4.11 7.64
C TYR A 36 -5.35 3.57 7.37
N GLN A 37 -5.90 2.86 8.35
CA GLN A 37 -7.15 2.10 8.20
C GLN A 37 -7.06 1.17 6.98
N ASN A 38 -7.91 1.40 5.97
CA ASN A 38 -8.02 0.64 4.72
C ASN A 38 -7.19 1.25 3.56
N GLN A 39 -6.47 2.34 3.79
CA GLN A 39 -5.61 2.96 2.78
C GLN A 39 -4.17 2.47 2.98
N ILE A 40 -3.56 1.96 1.91
CA ILE A 40 -2.18 1.51 1.88
C ILE A 40 -1.45 2.29 0.80
N PHE A 41 -0.24 2.75 1.11
CA PHE A 41 0.70 3.20 0.09
C PHE A 41 2.04 2.51 0.29
N PHE A 42 2.75 2.32 -0.81
CA PHE A 42 4.15 1.94 -0.78
C PHE A 42 4.88 2.45 -2.01
N THR A 43 6.20 2.57 -1.92
CA THR A 43 7.06 2.85 -3.06
C THR A 43 7.60 1.55 -3.62
N TRP A 44 7.78 1.49 -4.93
CA TRP A 44 8.27 0.30 -5.61
C TRP A 44 9.52 0.65 -6.42
N ASN A 45 10.62 -0.06 -6.14
CA ASN A 45 11.91 0.14 -6.80
C ASN A 45 12.23 -0.94 -7.85
N GLN A 46 11.32 -1.89 -8.09
CA GLN A 46 11.50 -2.95 -9.10
C GLN A 46 10.70 -2.66 -10.38
N SER A 47 10.61 -3.65 -11.27
CA SER A 47 9.91 -3.49 -12.55
C SER A 47 8.40 -3.31 -12.34
N LEU A 48 7.76 -2.56 -13.25
CA LEU A 48 6.31 -2.44 -13.25
C LEU A 48 5.63 -3.80 -13.48
N ASP A 49 6.20 -4.66 -14.31
CA ASP A 49 5.67 -6.00 -14.60
C ASP A 49 5.58 -6.86 -13.34
N GLU A 50 6.60 -6.84 -12.48
CA GLU A 50 6.58 -7.54 -11.19
C GLU A 50 5.50 -6.96 -10.26
N LEU A 51 5.35 -5.64 -10.22
CA LEU A 51 4.30 -4.98 -9.44
C LEU A 51 2.90 -5.41 -9.91
N GLU A 52 2.67 -5.42 -11.21
CA GLU A 52 1.40 -5.85 -11.80
C GLU A 52 1.09 -7.32 -11.49
N GLN A 53 2.10 -8.19 -11.49
CA GLN A 53 1.94 -9.58 -11.07
C GLN A 53 1.57 -9.71 -9.59
N ILE A 54 2.23 -8.97 -8.69
CA ILE A 54 1.89 -8.96 -7.26
C ILE A 54 0.47 -8.45 -7.04
N VAL A 55 0.09 -7.35 -7.69
CA VAL A 55 -1.27 -6.79 -7.62
C VAL A 55 -2.30 -7.80 -8.13
N LYS A 56 -2.01 -8.53 -9.20
CA LYS A 56 -2.89 -9.57 -9.72
C LYS A 56 -3.04 -10.73 -8.74
N SER A 57 -1.94 -11.19 -8.14
CA SER A 57 -1.95 -12.24 -7.11
C SER A 57 -2.75 -11.81 -5.88
N MET A 58 -2.55 -10.58 -5.40
CA MET A 58 -3.32 -9.99 -4.30
C MET A 58 -4.82 -9.98 -4.62
N LYS A 59 -5.22 -9.48 -5.81
CA LYS A 59 -6.64 -9.47 -6.21
C LYS A 59 -7.24 -10.87 -6.30
N SER A 60 -6.44 -11.87 -6.67
CA SER A 60 -6.88 -13.27 -6.73
C SER A 60 -7.08 -13.87 -5.34
N GLU A 61 -6.13 -13.66 -4.43
CA GLU A 61 -6.19 -14.17 -3.06
C GLU A 61 -7.34 -13.50 -2.28
N TYR A 62 -7.46 -12.19 -2.42
CA TYR A 62 -8.43 -11.35 -1.72
C TYR A 62 -9.63 -10.99 -2.61
N HIS A 63 -10.11 -11.93 -3.43
CA HIS A 63 -11.17 -11.72 -4.44
C HIS A 63 -12.52 -11.21 -3.90
N HIS A 64 -12.75 -11.29 -2.59
CA HIS A 64 -13.96 -10.79 -1.92
C HIS A 64 -13.84 -9.32 -1.50
N LEU A 65 -12.68 -8.69 -1.72
CA LEU A 65 -12.45 -7.27 -1.48
C LEU A 65 -12.46 -6.50 -2.82
N SER A 66 -12.91 -5.25 -2.76
CA SER A 66 -12.77 -4.30 -3.86
C SER A 66 -11.54 -3.45 -3.62
N PHE A 67 -10.65 -3.39 -4.62
CA PHE A 67 -9.42 -2.61 -4.55
C PHE A 67 -9.47 -1.46 -5.55
N ASP A 68 -9.26 -0.25 -5.05
CA ASP A 68 -8.98 0.93 -5.85
C ASP A 68 -7.47 1.19 -5.84
N ILE A 69 -6.78 0.84 -6.92
CA ILE A 69 -5.31 0.82 -6.98
C ILE A 69 -4.84 1.88 -7.96
N HIS A 70 -3.98 2.76 -7.46
CA HIS A 70 -3.34 3.81 -8.24
C HIS A 70 -1.83 3.58 -8.27
N ILE A 71 -1.27 3.43 -9.47
CA ILE A 71 0.17 3.30 -9.69
C ILE A 71 0.63 4.54 -10.45
N GLY A 72 1.60 5.26 -9.89
CA GLY A 72 2.04 6.52 -10.47
C GLY A 72 3.34 7.03 -9.88
N LYS A 73 3.87 8.09 -10.51
CA LYS A 73 5.04 8.82 -10.02
C LYS A 73 4.68 9.81 -8.91
N ASN A 74 3.41 10.11 -8.74
CA ASN A 74 2.90 10.98 -7.69
C ASN A 74 1.69 10.33 -7.01
N LEU A 75 1.48 10.66 -5.75
CA LEU A 75 0.40 10.14 -4.92
C LEU A 75 0.02 11.18 -3.87
N ASN A 76 -1.28 11.33 -3.62
CA ASN A 76 -1.78 11.96 -2.42
C ASN A 76 -2.19 10.84 -1.45
N TYR A 77 -1.64 10.86 -0.24
CA TYR A 77 -1.95 9.90 0.82
C TYR A 77 -2.17 10.65 2.12
N LEU A 78 -3.41 10.67 2.61
CA LEU A 78 -3.83 11.55 3.70
C LEU A 78 -3.44 13.01 3.39
N ASP A 79 -2.74 13.67 4.32
CA ASP A 79 -2.24 15.02 4.16
C ASP A 79 -0.83 15.06 3.53
N LEU A 80 -0.36 13.96 2.94
CA LEU A 80 0.96 13.84 2.33
C LEU A 80 0.85 13.79 0.80
N TYR A 81 1.58 14.68 0.14
CA TYR A 81 1.90 14.56 -1.27
C TYR A 81 3.27 13.88 -1.40
N LEU A 82 3.32 12.80 -2.18
CA LEU A 82 4.54 12.04 -2.50
C LEU A 82 4.80 12.12 -4.00
N GLU A 83 6.06 12.27 -4.38
CA GLU A 83 6.48 12.33 -5.78
C GLU A 83 7.86 11.70 -5.97
N ASN A 84 7.98 10.79 -6.93
CA ASN A 84 9.27 10.28 -7.39
C ASN A 84 9.83 11.24 -8.46
N ARG A 85 10.87 12.00 -8.08
CA ARG A 85 11.63 12.90 -8.95
C ARG A 85 12.97 12.28 -9.30
N HIS A 86 13.04 11.57 -10.42
CA HIS A 86 14.28 10.94 -10.92
C HIS A 86 14.94 10.04 -9.85
N SER A 87 14.17 9.13 -9.27
CA SER A 87 14.61 8.19 -8.22
C SER A 87 14.87 8.83 -6.85
N LEU A 88 14.51 10.10 -6.66
CA LEU A 88 14.46 10.75 -5.35
C LEU A 88 13.01 10.89 -4.90
N LEU A 89 12.69 10.38 -3.72
CA LEU A 89 11.38 10.56 -3.11
C LEU A 89 11.29 12.00 -2.55
N TYR A 90 10.41 12.79 -3.14
CA TYR A 90 10.01 14.10 -2.64
C TYR A 90 8.69 13.97 -1.88
N SER A 91 8.60 14.61 -0.72
CA SER A 91 7.39 14.64 0.09
C SER A 91 7.03 16.05 0.54
N ARG A 92 5.73 16.33 0.66
CA ARG A 92 5.20 17.57 1.21
C ARG A 92 3.98 17.29 2.07
N VAL A 93 3.95 17.85 3.28
CA VAL A 93 2.77 17.81 4.16
C VAL A 93 1.88 19.00 3.82
N HIS A 94 0.61 18.72 3.56
CA HIS A 94 -0.46 19.71 3.45
C HIS A 94 -0.99 20.01 4.86
N ARG A 95 -1.14 21.29 5.20
CA ARG A 95 -1.80 21.74 6.43
C ARG A 95 -3.20 22.23 6.10
#